data_AF-K9SPL3-F1
#
_entry.id   AF-K9SPL3-F1
#
_cell.length_a   1.000
_cell.length_b   1.000
_cell.length_c   1.000
_cell.angle_alpha   90.00
_cell.angle_beta   90.00
_cell.angle_gamma   90.00
#
_symmetry.space_group_name_H-M   'P 1'
#
loop_
_entity.id
_entity.type
_entity.pdbx_description
1 polymer ?
#
loop_
_entity_poly.entity_id
_entity_poly.type
_entity_poly.pdbx_seq_one_letter_code
_entity_poly.pdbx_strand_id
1 'polypeptide(L)' 'MTNTPNLQSADSATIEELTEIIGELEQYRQRLVADTMKMAQKAKITKKQTMANLEPSLAQIDANLEALRQRLETASSGN' A
#
# COMPACT_ATOMS: atom_id res chain seq x y z
N MET A 1 -23.37 0.10 1.92
CA MET A 1 -22.43 0.73 0.95
C MET A 1 -21.03 0.23 1.26
N THR A 2 -20.69 -0.98 0.80
CA THR A 2 -19.34 -1.56 0.96
C THR A 2 -18.66 -1.51 -0.40
N ASN A 3 -18.01 -0.39 -0.70
CA ASN A 3 -17.01 -0.32 -1.76
C ASN A 3 -15.75 -1.01 -1.23
N THR A 4 -15.76 -2.34 -1.24
CA THR A 4 -14.53 -3.11 -1.17
C THR A 4 -13.89 -2.99 -2.55
N PRO A 5 -12.68 -2.43 -2.69
CA PRO A 5 -12.01 -2.41 -3.98
C PRO A 5 -11.79 -3.86 -4.40
N ASN A 6 -12.46 -4.22 -5.49
CA ASN A 6 -12.46 -5.55 -6.07
C ASN A 6 -11.05 -5.85 -6.60
N LEU A 7 -10.21 -6.54 -5.80
CA LEU A 7 -8.88 -7.01 -6.21
C LEU A 7 -8.94 -8.09 -7.31
N GLN A 8 -10.13 -8.53 -7.69
CA GLN A 8 -10.39 -9.57 -8.70
C GLN A 8 -10.18 -9.10 -10.14
N SER A 9 -10.02 -7.78 -10.39
CA SER A 9 -9.67 -7.26 -11.72
C SER A 9 -8.15 -7.27 -11.98
N ALA A 10 -7.32 -7.58 -10.99
CA ALA A 10 -5.86 -7.50 -11.09
C ALA A 10 -5.19 -8.72 -11.76
N ASP A 11 -5.94 -9.78 -12.06
CA ASP A 11 -5.41 -10.93 -12.82
C ASP A 11 -5.40 -10.67 -14.34
N SER A 12 -6.10 -9.62 -14.78
CA SER A 12 -6.13 -9.12 -16.16
C SER A 12 -5.73 -7.64 -16.24
N ALA A 13 -5.05 -7.11 -15.22
CA ALA A 13 -4.61 -5.72 -15.23
C ALA A 13 -3.46 -5.54 -16.23
N THR A 14 -3.50 -4.48 -17.02
CA THR A 14 -2.39 -4.13 -17.92
C THR A 14 -1.17 -3.68 -17.12
N ILE A 15 -0.02 -3.62 -17.79
CA ILE A 15 1.22 -3.07 -17.23
C ILE A 15 0.99 -1.64 -16.72
N GLU A 16 0.23 -0.81 -17.46
CA GLU A 16 -0.09 0.55 -17.01
C GLU A 16 -0.95 0.55 -15.75
N GLU A 17 -2.00 -0.27 -15.70
CA GLU A 17 -2.89 -0.36 -14.54
C GLU A 17 -2.13 -0.86 -13.30
N LEU A 18 -1.27 -1.87 -13.43
CA LEU A 18 -0.42 -2.35 -12.34
C LEU A 18 0.53 -1.26 -11.85
N THR A 19 1.12 -0.48 -12.77
CA THR A 19 2.03 0.61 -12.42
C THR A 19 1.29 1.73 -11.68
N GLU A 20 0.09 2.10 -12.12
CA GLU A 20 -0.75 3.10 -11.46
C GLU A 20 -1.14 2.65 -10.06
N ILE A 21 -1.64 1.42 -9.91
CA ILE A 21 -2.04 0.86 -8.61
C ILE A 21 -0.85 0.79 -7.64
N ILE A 22 0.33 0.38 -8.09
CA ILE A 22 1.56 0.40 -7.27
C ILE A 22 1.85 1.83 -6.80
N GLY A 23 1.82 2.80 -7.71
CA GLY A 23 2.07 4.20 -7.40
C GLY A 23 1.09 4.78 -6.38
N GLU A 24 -0.21 4.50 -6.55
CA GLU A 24 -1.24 4.92 -5.59
C GLU A 24 -1.05 4.30 -4.21
N LEU A 25 -0.72 3.00 -4.16
CA LEU A 25 -0.54 2.28 -2.91
C LEU A 25 0.72 2.75 -2.15
N GLU A 26 1.79 3.08 -2.87
CA GLU A 26 2.99 3.69 -2.29
C GLU A 26 2.70 5.08 -1.70
N GLN A 27 1.96 5.92 -2.43
CA GLN A 27 1.54 7.23 -1.93
C GLN A 27 0.64 7.11 -0.70
N TYR A 28 -0.31 6.16 -0.74
CA TYR A 28 -1.17 5.87 0.39
C TYR A 28 -0.37 5.48 1.63
N ARG A 29 0.62 4.59 1.47
CA ARG A 29 1.53 4.17 2.55
C ARG A 29 2.25 5.36 3.17
N GLN A 30 2.79 6.26 2.34
CA GLN A 30 3.50 7.46 2.80
C GLN A 30 2.57 8.41 3.57
N ARG A 31 1.36 8.68 3.03
CA ARG A 31 0.36 9.52 3.68
C ARG A 31 -0.08 8.93 5.02
N LEU A 32 -0.31 7.62 5.08
CA LEU A 32 -0.70 6.92 6.32
C LEU A 32 0.32 7.16 7.43
N VAL A 33 1.61 7.00 7.13
CA VAL A 33 2.69 7.25 8.11
C VAL A 33 2.70 8.73 8.52
N ALA A 34 2.66 9.65 7.56
CA ALA A 34 2.73 11.09 7.82
C ALA A 34 1.56 11.58 8.68
N ASP A 35 0.33 11.22 8.31
CA ASP A 35 -0.89 11.63 9.01
C ASP A 35 -0.94 11.02 10.41
N THR A 36 -0.61 9.74 10.54
CA THR A 36 -0.59 9.07 11.84
C THR A 36 0.49 9.66 12.75
N MET A 37 1.68 9.97 12.24
CA MET A 37 2.73 10.64 13.00
C MET A 37 2.29 12.04 13.45
N LYS A 38 1.62 12.81 12.57
CA LYS A 38 1.09 14.13 12.90
C LYS A 38 0.02 14.05 13.99
N MET A 39 -0.89 13.07 13.92
CA MET A 39 -1.90 12.84 14.94
C MET A 39 -1.28 12.38 16.27
N ALA A 40 -0.33 11.45 16.21
CA ALA A 40 0.39 10.96 17.38
C ALA A 40 1.16 12.08 18.10
N GLN A 41 1.80 12.97 17.35
CA GLN A 41 2.48 14.14 17.91
C GLN A 41 1.51 15.03 18.68
N LYS A 42 0.33 15.32 18.11
CA LYS A 42 -0.73 16.08 18.79
C LYS A 42 -1.24 15.37 20.05
N ALA A 43 -1.32 14.05 20.00
CA ALA A 43 -1.72 13.19 21.12
C ALA A 43 -0.59 12.91 22.12
N LYS A 44 0.62 13.46 21.92
CA LYS A 44 1.83 13.21 22.73
C LYS A 44 2.22 11.72 22.82
N ILE A 45 1.85 10.93 21.82
CA ILE A 45 2.25 9.51 21.70
C ILE A 45 3.68 9.47 21.14
N THR A 46 4.51 8.60 21.71
CA THR A 46 5.89 8.48 21.25
C THR A 46 5.97 7.84 19.86
N LYS A 47 6.96 8.25 19.05
CA LYS A 47 7.21 7.67 17.72
C LYS A 47 7.29 6.14 17.76
N LYS A 48 7.92 5.56 18.80
CA LYS A 48 8.04 4.10 18.97
C LYS A 48 6.67 3.42 19.07
N GLN A 49 5.79 3.95 19.92
CA GLN A 49 4.43 3.42 20.07
C GLN A 49 3.60 3.61 18.79
N THR A 50 3.72 4.78 18.14
CA THR A 50 3.06 5.02 16.86
C THR A 50 3.51 4.05 15.78
N MET A 51 4.82 3.79 15.67
CA MET A 51 5.35 2.82 14.71
C MET A 51 4.90 1.39 15.01
N ALA A 52 4.91 0.97 16.27
CA ALA A 52 4.43 -0.36 16.65
C ALA A 52 2.94 -0.56 16.29
N ASN A 53 2.13 0.50 16.42
CA ASN A 53 0.72 0.46 16.02
C ASN A 53 0.53 0.47 14.49
N LEU A 54 1.43 1.11 13.74
CA LEU A 54 1.39 1.16 12.29
C LEU A 54 1.94 -0.10 11.63
N GLU A 55 2.88 -0.80 12.27
CA GLU A 55 3.62 -1.94 11.70
C GLU A 55 2.71 -2.97 11.04
N PRO A 56 1.60 -3.45 11.63
CA PRO A 56 0.76 -4.47 10.99
C PRO A 56 0.14 -3.98 9.68
N SER A 57 -0.34 -2.73 9.64
CA SER A 57 -0.93 -2.15 8.43
C SER A 57 0.13 -1.88 7.37
N LEU A 58 1.31 -1.41 7.76
CA LEU A 58 2.42 -1.21 6.84
C LEU A 58 2.91 -2.53 6.25
N ALA A 59 3.03 -3.58 7.07
CA ALA A 59 3.40 -4.91 6.61
C ALA A 59 2.40 -5.49 5.60
N GLN A 60 1.10 -5.29 5.82
CA GLN A 60 0.07 -5.71 4.86
C GLN A 60 0.16 -4.94 3.53
N ILE A 61 0.38 -3.61 3.60
CA ILE A 61 0.57 -2.79 2.40
C ILE A 61 1.85 -3.21 1.64
N ASP A 62 2.94 -3.47 2.36
CA ASP A 62 4.22 -3.89 1.79
C ASP A 62 4.10 -5.27 1.11
N ALA A 63 3.38 -6.22 1.72
CA ALA A 63 3.09 -7.51 1.11
C ALA A 63 2.25 -7.37 -0.18
N ASN A 64 1.27 -6.48 -0.19
CA ASN A 64 0.46 -6.20 -1.38
C ASN A 64 1.29 -5.53 -2.49
N LEU A 65 2.16 -4.57 -2.14
CA LEU A 65 3.08 -3.94 -3.09
C LEU A 65 4.01 -4.97 -3.73
N GLU A 66 4.55 -5.88 -2.92
CA GLU A 66 5.41 -6.95 -3.41
C GLU A 66 4.67 -7.88 -4.38
N ALA A 67 3.45 -8.29 -4.03
CA ALA A 67 2.62 -9.12 -4.92
C ALA A 67 2.29 -8.41 -6.25
N LEU A 68 2.01 -7.10 -6.22
CA LEU A 68 1.75 -6.31 -7.42
C LEU A 68 2.99 -6.16 -8.31
N ARG A 69 4.16 -5.94 -7.69
CA ARG A 69 5.45 -5.87 -8.41
C ARG A 69 5.80 -7.19 -9.08
N GLN A 70 5.60 -8.31 -8.39
CA GLN A 70 5.81 -9.65 -8.97
C GLN A 70 4.89 -9.90 -10.18
N ARG A 71 3.64 -9.43 -10.13
CA ARG A 71 2.72 -9.48 -11.28
C ARG A 71 3.21 -8.63 -12.44
N LEU A 72 3.67 -7.40 -12.16
CA LEU A 72 4.23 -6.49 -13.16
C LEU A 72 5.47 -7.08 -13.85
N GLU A 73 6.38 -7.67 -13.09
CA GLU A 73 7.55 -8.38 -13.62
C GLU A 73 7.15 -9.56 -14.51
N THR A 74 6.17 -10.35 -14.09
CA THR A 74 5.66 -11.49 -14.88
C THR A 74 5.00 -11.02 -16.17
N ALA A 75 4.19 -9.95 -16.11
CA ALA A 75 3.50 -9.38 -17.27
C ALA A 75 4.47 -8.72 -18.28
N SER A 76 5.57 -8.13 -17.79
CA SER A 76 6.60 -7.50 -18.63
C SER A 76 7.64 -8.48 -19.19
N SER A 77 7.87 -9.62 -18.51
CA SER A 77 8.80 -10.67 -18.98
C SER A 77 8.16 -11.69 -19.93
N GLY A 78 6.82 -11.71 -19.99
CA GLY A 78 6.04 -12.62 -20.85
C GLY A 78 5.79 -12.12 -22.27
N ASN A 79 6.44 -11.03 -22.71
CA ASN A 79 6.37 -10.45 -24.05
C ASN A 79 7.70 -10.56 -24.79
#